data_AF-A0A8H7P414-F1
#
_entry.id   AF-A0A8H7P414-F1
#
_cell.length_a   1.000
_cell.length_b   1.000
_cell.length_c   1.000
_cell.angle_alpha   90.00
_cell.angle_beta   90.00
_cell.angle_gamma   90.00
#
_symmetry.space_group_name_H-M   'P 1'
#
loop_
_entity.id
_entity.type
_entity.pdbx_description
1 polymer ?
#
loop_
_entity_poly.entity_id
_entity_poly.type
_entity_poly.pdbx_seq_one_letter_code
_entity_poly.pdbx_strand_id
1 'polypeptide(L)'
;MARTRNGAPDEETALLSKPKQSREPKPVTPLPKLQIAILLLLQLAEPITSQCIYPFINQLVSELDITGGDEKKVGYYAGMIESVFFLTEAMFVLQWSRVSDYIGRKPVLLTGMAGLCISMVFFGLSKTFWQLVASRCIVGALNGNIGVVKSMMGELTDSTNMAQGFALMPVVWSAGATVGPFIGGQLAKPATRWPNTFTSRFWKHFPYFLPCAVSASFSVFTFVISAIFLKEALEEPTQLRRLLIRPVLLSVANYGALALLDIAYRAVQPLFLSTPVALGGLGVSPATIGAVLGAFGLLNGVFQAAFFARIVRRWGPKRVFMAGMAMFVPLFALFPVLNALARAAGGVVDRTVWTVVFVQLMLSVVMDMAYGCIIMFVTSSAPNKRSLGGTNGIAQLVAALLRAVGPASATSLFALSLERNWLGGNGCYVILIGVACVLWTVALPLPYETWPYED
;
A
#
# COMPACT_ATOMS: atom_id res chain seq x y z
N MET A 1 -62.47 11.37 -62.81
CA MET A 1 -62.26 9.96 -62.38
C MET A 1 -61.06 9.96 -61.44
N ALA A 2 -61.24 9.97 -60.13
CA ALA A 2 -61.50 8.82 -59.24
C ALA A 2 -60.22 8.05 -58.80
N ARG A 3 -59.99 8.08 -57.47
CA ARG A 3 -59.41 7.07 -56.56
C ARG A 3 -57.90 7.02 -56.24
N THR A 4 -57.69 7.28 -54.93
CA THR A 4 -56.69 6.88 -53.94
C THR A 4 -55.98 5.52 -54.10
N ARG A 5 -54.70 5.45 -53.66
CA ARG A 5 -54.22 4.35 -52.79
C ARG A 5 -52.94 4.73 -52.01
N ASN A 6 -53.01 4.56 -50.69
CA ASN A 6 -51.90 4.55 -49.74
C ASN A 6 -50.87 3.45 -50.09
N GLY A 7 -49.58 3.75 -49.91
CA GLY A 7 -48.47 2.79 -49.88
C GLY A 7 -47.54 3.14 -48.71
N ALA A 8 -47.12 2.12 -47.97
CA ALA A 8 -46.51 2.10 -46.64
C ALA A 8 -45.15 2.84 -46.52
N PRO A 9 -44.68 3.16 -45.30
CA PRO A 9 -43.29 3.57 -45.10
C PRO A 9 -42.36 2.36 -45.34
N ASP A 10 -41.43 2.50 -46.28
CA ASP A 10 -40.44 1.48 -46.63
C ASP A 10 -39.55 1.11 -45.42
N GLU A 11 -39.60 -0.16 -45.02
CA GLU A 11 -38.82 -0.73 -43.90
C GLU A 11 -37.29 -0.74 -44.17
N GLU A 12 -36.83 -0.44 -45.38
CA GLU A 12 -35.40 -0.39 -45.71
C GLU A 12 -34.69 0.89 -45.23
N THR A 13 -35.44 1.90 -44.78
CA THR A 13 -34.85 3.19 -44.34
C THR A 13 -34.39 3.18 -42.87
N ALA A 14 -34.61 2.10 -42.12
CA ALA A 14 -34.31 2.02 -40.68
C ALA A 14 -32.82 1.70 -40.36
N LEU A 15 -32.00 1.38 -41.36
CA LEU A 15 -30.60 0.96 -41.18
C LEU A 15 -29.55 2.03 -41.52
N LEU A 16 -29.95 3.29 -41.75
CA LEU A 16 -29.00 4.40 -41.67
C LEU A 16 -28.65 4.61 -40.20
N SER A 17 -27.54 4.00 -39.79
CA SER A 17 -26.84 4.31 -38.55
C SER A 17 -26.90 5.80 -38.30
N LYS A 18 -27.60 6.23 -37.24
CA LYS A 18 -27.58 7.61 -36.77
C LYS A 18 -26.13 8.06 -36.84
N PRO A 19 -25.81 9.19 -37.50
CA PRO A 19 -24.45 9.71 -37.48
C PRO A 19 -24.08 9.76 -36.00
N LYS A 20 -22.95 9.13 -35.62
CA LYS A 20 -22.39 9.23 -34.27
C LYS A 20 -22.43 10.72 -33.96
N GLN A 21 -23.39 11.16 -33.14
CA GLN A 21 -23.40 12.50 -32.62
C GLN A 21 -22.01 12.63 -32.01
N SER A 22 -21.20 13.49 -32.61
CA SER A 22 -19.95 13.92 -32.03
C SER A 22 -20.33 14.52 -30.69
N ARG A 23 -20.33 13.67 -29.64
CA ARG A 23 -20.57 14.10 -28.27
C ARG A 23 -19.57 15.22 -28.04
N GLU A 24 -20.05 16.45 -27.95
CA GLU A 24 -19.21 17.57 -27.55
C GLU A 24 -18.47 17.15 -26.27
N PRO A 25 -17.14 17.38 -26.19
CA PRO A 25 -16.39 17.01 -24.99
C PRO A 25 -17.05 17.70 -23.80
N LYS A 26 -17.65 16.91 -22.90
CA LYS A 26 -18.31 17.44 -21.70
C LYS A 26 -17.32 18.38 -20.99
N PRO A 27 -17.71 19.61 -20.65
CA PRO A 27 -16.84 20.53 -19.94
C PRO A 27 -16.42 19.89 -18.60
N VAL A 28 -15.13 20.06 -18.25
CA VAL A 28 -14.56 19.42 -17.06
C VAL A 28 -15.24 19.97 -15.81
N THR A 29 -15.94 19.13 -15.07
CA THR A 29 -16.61 19.54 -13.82
C THR A 29 -15.55 19.83 -12.75
N PRO A 30 -15.65 20.94 -12.02
CA PRO A 30 -14.70 21.26 -10.96
C PRO A 30 -14.80 20.26 -9.80
N LEU A 31 -13.65 19.83 -9.27
CA LEU A 31 -13.57 18.91 -8.14
C LEU A 31 -14.10 19.57 -6.85
N PRO A 32 -14.82 18.84 -5.97
CA PRO A 32 -15.23 19.32 -4.65
C PRO A 32 -14.00 19.39 -3.71
N LYS A 33 -13.18 20.43 -3.88
CA LYS A 33 -11.85 20.59 -3.26
C LYS A 33 -11.84 20.33 -1.75
N LEU A 34 -12.83 20.83 -1.02
CA LEU A 34 -12.90 20.66 0.44
C LEU A 34 -13.14 19.20 0.85
N GLN A 35 -14.07 18.50 0.19
CA GLN A 35 -14.38 17.11 0.52
C GLN A 35 -13.21 16.19 0.16
N ILE A 36 -12.58 16.41 -1.00
CA ILE A 36 -11.38 15.67 -1.40
C ILE A 36 -10.23 15.96 -0.43
N ALA A 37 -10.00 17.22 -0.02
CA ALA A 37 -8.95 17.54 0.93
C ALA A 37 -9.14 16.84 2.28
N ILE A 38 -10.37 16.78 2.81
CA ILE A 38 -10.69 16.08 4.06
C ILE A 38 -10.48 14.56 3.88
N LEU A 39 -10.93 14.00 2.76
CA LEU A 39 -10.76 12.58 2.45
C LEU A 39 -9.27 12.19 2.36
N LEU A 40 -8.47 13.02 1.70
CA LEU A 40 -7.01 12.84 1.58
C LEU A 40 -6.31 13.02 2.94
N LEU A 41 -6.77 13.95 3.78
CA LEU A 41 -6.26 14.13 5.13
C LEU A 41 -6.55 12.92 6.02
N LEU A 42 -7.76 12.36 5.96
CA LEU A 42 -8.11 11.10 6.63
C LEU A 42 -7.20 9.97 6.14
N GLN A 43 -7.09 9.84 4.81
CA GLN A 43 -6.26 8.81 4.19
C GLN A 43 -4.78 8.91 4.60
N LEU A 44 -4.28 10.11 4.93
CA LEU A 44 -2.89 10.31 5.35
C LEU A 44 -2.56 9.63 6.69
N ALA A 45 -3.55 9.41 7.56
CA ALA A 45 -3.30 8.80 8.87
C ALA A 45 -2.90 7.32 8.77
N GLU A 46 -3.41 6.60 7.77
CA GLU A 46 -3.10 5.19 7.54
C GLU A 46 -1.62 4.93 7.22
N PRO A 47 -1.00 5.55 6.19
CA PRO A 47 0.41 5.36 5.91
C PRO A 47 1.29 5.90 7.05
N ILE A 48 0.93 6.98 7.74
CA ILE A 48 1.73 7.46 8.90
C ILE A 48 1.80 6.40 9.99
N THR A 49 0.65 5.85 10.40
CA THR A 49 0.56 4.84 11.45
C THR A 49 1.14 3.49 11.02
N SER A 50 0.87 3.04 9.79
CA SER A 50 1.44 1.79 9.28
C SER A 50 2.97 1.87 9.15
N GLN A 51 3.48 2.97 8.60
CA GLN A 51 4.90 3.09 8.27
C GLN A 51 5.77 3.48 9.48
N CYS A 52 5.17 3.96 10.57
CA CYS A 52 5.94 4.28 11.78
C CYS A 52 6.49 3.04 12.50
N ILE A 53 5.94 1.85 12.26
CA ILE A 53 6.36 0.61 12.94
C ILE A 53 7.64 0.03 12.32
N TYR A 54 7.80 0.11 10.99
CA TYR A 54 8.89 -0.57 10.26
C TYR A 54 10.31 -0.27 10.75
N PRO A 55 10.68 0.96 11.15
CA PRO A 55 12.04 1.24 11.60
C PRO A 55 12.45 0.48 12.86
N PHE A 56 11.50 0.13 13.73
CA PHE A 56 11.81 -0.40 15.05
C PHE A 56 11.20 -1.78 15.33
N ILE A 57 10.33 -2.33 14.48
CA ILE A 57 9.66 -3.62 14.73
C ILE A 57 10.64 -4.76 14.99
N ASN A 58 11.72 -4.86 14.19
CA ASN A 58 12.72 -5.90 14.38
C ASN A 58 13.44 -5.75 15.73
N GLN A 59 13.77 -4.52 16.12
CA GLN A 59 14.39 -4.28 17.43
C GLN A 59 13.42 -4.57 18.58
N LEU A 60 12.17 -4.15 18.48
CA LEU A 60 11.13 -4.46 19.45
C LEU A 60 10.98 -5.98 19.63
N VAL A 61 10.93 -6.74 18.54
CA VAL A 61 10.85 -8.20 18.60
C VAL A 61 12.12 -8.83 19.21
N SER A 62 13.31 -8.29 18.92
CA SER A 62 14.56 -8.79 19.52
C SER A 62 14.64 -8.56 21.03
N GLU A 63 13.96 -7.52 21.54
CA GLU A 63 13.92 -7.18 22.97
C GLU A 63 12.86 -7.96 23.75
N LEU A 64 11.95 -8.64 23.04
CA LEU A 64 10.97 -9.52 23.66
C LEU A 64 11.60 -10.89 23.95
N ASP A 65 11.26 -11.47 25.10
CA ASP A 65 11.73 -12.80 25.54
C ASP A 65 11.35 -13.96 24.60
N ILE A 66 10.52 -13.71 23.58
CA ILE A 66 10.04 -14.74 22.65
C ILE A 66 11.13 -15.30 21.72
N THR A 67 12.18 -14.53 21.45
CA THR A 67 13.30 -14.97 20.60
C THR A 67 14.29 -15.83 21.38
N GLY A 68 14.27 -15.80 22.72
CA GLY A 68 15.26 -16.45 23.57
C GLY A 68 16.69 -15.96 23.31
N GLY A 69 16.86 -14.74 22.79
CA GLY A 69 18.15 -14.18 22.38
C GLY A 69 18.64 -14.60 21.00
N ASP A 70 17.86 -15.37 20.24
CA ASP A 70 18.21 -15.79 18.88
C ASP A 70 17.81 -14.73 17.84
N GLU A 71 18.80 -13.96 17.37
CA GLU A 71 18.62 -12.93 16.34
C GLU A 71 18.05 -13.47 15.03
N LYS A 72 18.24 -14.77 14.73
CA LYS A 72 17.71 -15.38 13.49
C LYS A 72 16.18 -15.49 13.51
N LYS A 73 15.57 -15.59 14.69
CA LYS A 73 14.11 -15.71 14.85
C LYS A 73 13.38 -14.38 14.79
N VAL A 74 14.09 -13.26 14.90
CA VAL A 74 13.51 -11.91 14.90
C VAL A 74 12.69 -11.68 13.62
N GLY A 75 13.24 -12.05 12.46
CA GLY A 75 12.55 -11.92 11.18
C GLY A 75 11.25 -12.72 11.12
N TYR A 76 11.22 -13.95 11.65
CA TYR A 76 10.03 -14.80 11.69
C TYR A 76 8.90 -14.14 12.49
N TYR A 77 9.18 -13.70 13.71
CA TYR A 77 8.18 -13.07 14.58
C TYR A 77 7.73 -11.70 14.07
N ALA A 78 8.65 -10.88 13.53
CA ALA A 78 8.30 -9.60 12.91
C ALA A 78 7.38 -9.80 11.69
N GLY A 79 7.71 -10.74 10.81
CA GLY A 79 6.87 -11.10 9.67
C GLY A 79 5.50 -11.63 10.07
N MET A 80 5.40 -12.40 11.17
CA MET A 80 4.14 -12.88 11.70
C MET A 80 3.22 -11.75 12.22
N ILE A 81 3.78 -10.73 12.88
CA ILE A 81 3.03 -9.54 13.34
C ILE A 81 2.42 -8.78 12.16
N GLU A 82 3.15 -8.65 11.05
CA GLU A 82 2.60 -8.01 9.84
C GLU A 82 1.58 -8.90 9.14
N SER A 83 1.85 -10.20 9.07
CA SER A 83 0.99 -11.18 8.41
C SER A 83 -0.39 -11.29 9.07
N VAL A 84 -0.45 -11.28 10.41
CA VAL A 84 -1.72 -11.37 11.15
C VAL A 84 -2.59 -10.13 10.96
N PHE A 85 -1.97 -8.95 10.78
CA PHE A 85 -2.70 -7.73 10.44
C PHE A 85 -3.43 -7.89 9.11
N PHE A 86 -2.71 -8.27 8.05
CA PHE A 86 -3.28 -8.44 6.71
C PHE A 86 -4.25 -9.62 6.62
N LEU A 87 -4.01 -10.69 7.38
CA LEU A 87 -4.94 -11.82 7.48
C LEU A 87 -6.26 -11.36 8.08
N THR A 88 -6.20 -10.57 9.15
CA THR A 88 -7.40 -10.02 9.78
C THR A 88 -8.09 -9.02 8.86
N GLU A 89 -7.34 -8.15 8.19
CA GLU A 89 -7.90 -7.26 7.15
C GLU A 89 -8.63 -8.06 6.07
N ALA A 90 -8.01 -9.12 5.53
CA ALA A 90 -8.64 -9.97 4.52
C ALA A 90 -9.97 -10.59 5.02
N MET A 91 -10.05 -10.97 6.29
CA MET A 91 -11.28 -11.52 6.87
C MET A 91 -12.42 -10.51 6.97
N PHE A 92 -12.13 -9.22 7.12
CA PHE A 92 -13.13 -8.18 7.42
C PHE A 92 -13.32 -7.12 6.32
N VAL A 93 -12.40 -7.00 5.36
CA VAL A 93 -12.41 -5.91 4.37
C VAL A 93 -13.63 -5.94 3.44
N LEU A 94 -14.10 -7.12 3.05
CA LEU A 94 -15.33 -7.23 2.26
C LEU A 94 -16.57 -6.85 3.07
N GLN A 95 -16.59 -7.16 4.35
CA GLN A 95 -17.67 -6.84 5.28
C GLN A 95 -17.74 -5.33 5.43
N TRP A 96 -16.62 -4.65 5.67
CA TRP A 96 -16.57 -3.19 5.73
C TRP A 96 -16.92 -2.53 4.39
N SER A 97 -16.49 -3.12 3.26
CA SER A 97 -16.88 -2.62 1.95
C SER A 97 -18.41 -2.66 1.78
N ARG A 98 -19.05 -3.80 2.10
CA ARG A 98 -20.51 -3.94 2.02
C ARG A 98 -21.23 -3.04 3.02
N VAL A 99 -20.78 -3.01 4.27
CA VAL A 99 -21.33 -2.16 5.31
C VAL A 99 -21.29 -0.69 4.87
N SER A 100 -20.22 -0.27 4.21
CA SER A 100 -20.13 1.11 3.70
C SER A 100 -21.09 1.41 2.55
N ASP A 101 -21.56 0.40 1.81
CA ASP A 101 -22.63 0.56 0.82
C ASP A 101 -24.02 0.71 1.47
N TYR A 102 -24.25 0.16 2.66
CA TYR A 102 -25.56 0.19 3.34
C TYR A 102 -25.72 1.34 4.34
N ILE A 103 -24.70 1.57 5.17
CA ILE A 103 -24.75 2.57 6.25
C ILE A 103 -24.14 3.91 5.81
N GLY A 104 -23.48 3.94 4.65
CA GLY A 104 -22.73 5.09 4.15
C GLY A 104 -21.21 4.96 4.34
N ARG A 105 -20.46 5.73 3.55
CA ARG A 105 -18.99 5.75 3.54
C ARG A 105 -18.45 6.39 4.83
N LYS A 106 -19.05 7.50 5.27
CA LYS A 106 -18.51 8.30 6.40
C LYS A 106 -18.44 7.51 7.71
N PRO A 107 -19.50 6.83 8.19
CA PRO A 107 -19.44 6.06 9.44
C PRO A 107 -18.34 4.99 9.42
N VAL A 108 -18.18 4.30 8.29
CA VAL A 108 -17.17 3.24 8.15
C VAL A 108 -15.75 3.80 8.18
N LEU A 109 -15.51 4.93 7.51
CA LEU A 109 -14.21 5.61 7.56
C LEU A 109 -13.84 6.03 8.99
N LEU A 110 -14.81 6.56 9.74
CA LEU A 110 -14.60 6.95 11.14
C LEU A 110 -14.35 5.76 12.06
N THR A 111 -15.04 4.64 11.87
CA THR A 111 -14.78 3.41 12.65
C THR A 111 -13.37 2.86 12.39
N GLY A 112 -12.91 2.90 11.14
CA GLY A 112 -11.54 2.49 10.80
C GLY A 112 -10.49 3.37 11.46
N MET A 113 -10.72 4.68 11.49
CA MET A 113 -9.83 5.63 12.17
C MET A 113 -9.80 5.44 13.70
N ALA A 114 -10.94 5.15 14.31
CA ALA A 114 -11.01 4.84 15.74
C ALA A 114 -10.24 3.54 16.06
N GLY A 115 -10.45 2.49 15.25
CA GLY A 115 -9.73 1.22 15.39
C GLY A 115 -8.22 1.37 15.23
N LEU A 116 -7.78 2.21 14.29
CA LEU A 116 -6.38 2.56 14.08
C LEU A 116 -5.77 3.25 15.31
N CYS A 117 -6.47 4.23 15.88
CA CYS A 117 -6.03 4.92 17.09
C CYS A 117 -5.90 3.97 18.29
N ILE A 118 -6.95 3.17 18.54
CA ILE A 118 -6.97 2.19 19.63
C ILE A 118 -5.79 1.22 19.46
N SER A 119 -5.63 0.63 18.28
CA SER A 119 -4.53 -0.29 17.99
C SER A 119 -3.16 0.33 18.26
N MET A 120 -2.93 1.59 17.85
CA MET A 120 -1.64 2.25 18.06
C MET A 120 -1.32 2.47 19.54
N VAL A 121 -2.30 2.89 20.33
CA VAL A 121 -2.13 3.05 21.79
C VAL A 121 -1.80 1.69 22.44
N PHE A 122 -2.54 0.64 22.09
CA PHE A 122 -2.28 -0.70 22.60
C PHE A 122 -0.92 -1.26 22.16
N PHE A 123 -0.51 -1.03 20.91
CA PHE A 123 0.78 -1.47 20.40
C PHE A 123 1.94 -0.79 21.12
N GLY A 124 1.86 0.53 21.35
CA GLY A 124 2.88 1.27 22.10
C GLY A 124 3.00 0.86 23.57
N LEU A 125 1.91 0.33 24.16
CA LEU A 125 1.85 -0.19 25.52
C LEU A 125 2.11 -1.70 25.62
N SER A 126 2.46 -2.36 24.52
CA SER A 126 2.66 -3.80 24.49
C SER A 126 4.03 -4.20 25.06
N LYS A 127 4.05 -5.26 25.86
CA LYS A 127 5.25 -5.88 26.44
C LYS A 127 5.42 -7.35 26.11
N THR A 128 4.40 -7.95 25.50
CA THR A 128 4.43 -9.34 25.10
C THR A 128 4.10 -9.44 23.63
N PHE A 129 4.63 -10.47 22.99
CA PHE A 129 4.35 -10.74 21.59
C PHE A 129 2.84 -10.84 21.30
N TRP A 130 2.08 -11.48 22.19
CA TRP A 130 0.63 -11.64 22.03
C TRP A 130 -0.15 -10.33 22.14
N GLN A 131 0.34 -9.35 22.91
CA GLN A 131 -0.26 -8.01 22.93
C GLN A 131 -0.04 -7.28 21.60
N LEU A 132 1.15 -7.43 20.99
CA LEU A 132 1.42 -6.90 19.65
C LEU A 132 0.49 -7.54 18.63
N VAL A 133 0.35 -8.87 18.65
CA VAL A 133 -0.58 -9.61 17.78
C VAL A 133 -2.02 -9.12 17.98
N ALA A 134 -2.49 -9.02 19.21
CA ALA A 134 -3.84 -8.54 19.50
C ALA A 134 -4.08 -7.12 18.97
N SER A 135 -3.14 -6.20 19.17
CA SER A 135 -3.25 -4.84 18.64
C SER A 135 -3.28 -4.82 17.10
N ARG A 136 -2.52 -5.69 16.42
CA ARG A 136 -2.56 -5.84 14.96
C ARG A 136 -3.88 -6.41 14.45
N CYS A 137 -4.45 -7.39 15.15
CA CYS A 137 -5.77 -7.91 14.85
C CYS A 137 -6.85 -6.82 15.01
N ILE A 138 -6.76 -5.97 16.05
CA ILE A 138 -7.73 -4.88 16.25
C ILE A 138 -7.76 -3.92 15.06
N VAL A 139 -6.60 -3.46 14.57
CA VAL A 139 -6.58 -2.58 13.39
C VAL A 139 -7.02 -3.32 12.13
N GLY A 140 -6.57 -4.57 11.91
CA GLY A 140 -7.02 -5.34 10.74
C GLY A 140 -8.52 -5.60 10.73
N ALA A 141 -9.13 -5.84 11.88
CA ALA A 141 -10.56 -6.12 12.00
C ALA A 141 -11.42 -4.86 11.85
N LEU A 142 -10.93 -3.69 12.28
CA LEU A 142 -11.70 -2.46 12.31
C LEU A 142 -11.43 -1.53 11.11
N ASN A 143 -10.30 -1.68 10.41
CA ASN A 143 -9.86 -0.73 9.39
C ASN A 143 -10.08 -1.24 7.95
N GLY A 144 -11.25 -0.92 7.39
CA GLY A 144 -11.57 -1.15 5.97
C GLY A 144 -11.30 0.05 5.04
N ASN A 145 -10.60 1.07 5.53
CA ASN A 145 -10.62 2.40 4.91
C ASN A 145 -9.99 2.47 3.52
N ILE A 146 -8.92 1.69 3.24
CA ILE A 146 -8.23 1.67 1.94
C ILE A 146 -9.21 1.45 0.78
N GLY A 147 -10.17 0.53 0.95
CA GLY A 147 -11.20 0.25 -0.06
C GLY A 147 -12.25 1.36 -0.13
N VAL A 148 -12.76 1.78 1.03
CA VAL A 148 -13.87 2.75 1.15
C VAL A 148 -13.47 4.14 0.64
N VAL A 149 -12.23 4.58 0.88
CA VAL A 149 -11.71 5.86 0.37
C VAL A 149 -11.68 5.86 -1.17
N LYS A 150 -11.27 4.75 -1.80
CA LYS A 150 -11.26 4.64 -3.28
C LYS A 150 -12.67 4.72 -3.85
N SER A 151 -13.63 4.07 -3.19
CA SER A 151 -15.05 4.15 -3.55
C SER A 151 -15.57 5.58 -3.44
N MET A 152 -15.34 6.23 -2.29
CA MET A 152 -15.76 7.60 -2.04
C MET A 152 -15.09 8.60 -3.00
N MET A 153 -13.82 8.39 -3.37
CA MET A 153 -13.15 9.17 -4.41
C MET A 153 -13.85 9.02 -5.76
N GLY A 154 -14.24 7.79 -6.12
CA GLY A 154 -15.01 7.51 -7.34
C GLY A 154 -16.38 8.19 -7.35
N GLU A 155 -17.04 8.29 -6.19
CA GLU A 155 -18.36 8.93 -6.02
C GLU A 155 -18.27 10.47 -6.00
N LEU A 156 -17.18 11.03 -5.45
CA LEU A 156 -16.91 12.47 -5.45
C LEU A 156 -16.40 13.00 -6.81
N THR A 157 -16.09 12.09 -7.74
CA THR A 157 -15.55 12.42 -9.06
C THR A 157 -16.46 11.95 -10.18
N ASP A 158 -16.27 12.50 -11.37
CA ASP A 158 -16.98 12.10 -12.57
C ASP A 158 -16.03 11.65 -13.70
N SER A 159 -16.59 11.26 -14.85
CA SER A 159 -15.78 10.78 -15.97
C SER A 159 -14.78 11.81 -16.51
N THR A 160 -15.00 13.11 -16.22
CA THR A 160 -14.14 14.20 -16.69
C THR A 160 -12.98 14.48 -15.74
N ASN A 161 -13.13 14.21 -14.44
CA ASN A 161 -12.15 14.59 -13.41
C ASN A 161 -11.63 13.42 -12.53
N MET A 162 -12.15 12.20 -12.70
CA MET A 162 -11.76 11.01 -11.95
C MET A 162 -10.25 10.73 -11.98
N ALA A 163 -9.62 10.88 -13.15
CA ALA A 163 -8.17 10.70 -13.28
C ALA A 163 -7.38 11.66 -12.37
N GLN A 164 -7.86 12.90 -12.19
CA GLN A 164 -7.21 13.89 -11.32
C GLN A 164 -7.40 13.52 -9.83
N GLY A 165 -8.59 13.06 -9.44
CA GLY A 165 -8.86 12.64 -8.06
C GLY A 165 -8.01 11.43 -7.64
N PHE A 166 -8.00 10.37 -8.45
CA PHE A 166 -7.19 9.17 -8.18
C PHE A 166 -5.67 9.45 -8.23
N ALA A 167 -5.22 10.45 -8.98
CA ALA A 167 -3.81 10.86 -9.00
C ALA A 167 -3.32 11.46 -7.67
N LEU A 168 -4.22 11.95 -6.80
CA LEU A 168 -3.85 12.49 -5.49
C LEU A 168 -3.59 11.39 -4.44
N MET A 169 -4.15 10.20 -4.60
CA MET A 169 -4.04 9.12 -3.60
C MET A 169 -2.58 8.63 -3.42
N PRO A 170 -1.79 8.38 -4.49
CA PRO A 170 -0.38 8.00 -4.33
C PRO A 170 0.49 9.08 -3.68
N VAL A 171 0.13 10.37 -3.85
CA VAL A 171 0.84 11.49 -3.24
C VAL A 171 0.66 11.47 -1.72
N VAL A 172 -0.57 11.24 -1.25
CA VAL A 172 -0.87 11.08 0.19
C VAL A 172 -0.12 9.89 0.78
N TRP A 173 -0.12 8.75 0.07
CA TRP A 173 0.62 7.57 0.51
C TRP A 173 2.12 7.86 0.66
N SER A 174 2.70 8.57 -0.31
CA SER A 174 4.11 8.97 -0.28
C SER A 174 4.43 9.94 0.86
N ALA A 175 3.53 10.90 1.15
CA ALA A 175 3.68 11.80 2.28
C ALA A 175 3.69 11.03 3.62
N GLY A 176 2.77 10.07 3.78
CA GLY A 176 2.76 9.22 4.97
C GLY A 176 3.96 8.28 5.06
N ALA A 177 4.41 7.72 3.94
CA ALA A 177 5.64 6.91 3.86
C ALA A 177 6.91 7.73 4.12
N THR A 178 6.85 9.06 3.97
CA THR A 178 7.91 9.96 4.42
C THR A 178 7.84 10.13 5.93
N VAL A 179 6.69 10.61 6.44
CA VAL A 179 6.53 11.06 7.82
C VAL A 179 6.55 9.91 8.82
N GLY A 180 5.90 8.79 8.49
CA GLY A 180 5.76 7.62 9.38
C GLY A 180 7.11 7.08 9.86
N PRO A 181 8.03 6.68 8.97
CA PRO A 181 9.32 6.15 9.36
C PRO A 181 10.21 7.16 10.12
N PHE A 182 10.08 8.47 9.84
CA PHE A 182 10.75 9.50 10.63
C PHE A 182 10.24 9.51 12.08
N ILE A 183 8.92 9.50 12.27
CA ILE A 183 8.30 9.40 13.60
C ILE A 183 8.79 8.11 14.29
N GLY A 184 8.69 6.97 13.62
CA GLY A 184 9.08 5.66 14.14
C GLY A 184 10.54 5.58 14.58
N GLY A 185 11.47 5.94 13.69
CA GLY A 185 12.90 5.80 13.94
C GLY A 185 13.47 6.85 14.88
N GLN A 186 13.01 8.11 14.80
CA GLN A 186 13.57 9.20 15.60
C GLN A 186 12.99 9.27 17.01
N LEU A 187 11.72 8.90 17.19
CA LEU A 187 11.06 8.95 18.50
C LEU A 187 11.18 7.64 19.30
N ALA A 188 11.75 6.59 18.72
CA ALA A 188 12.03 5.36 19.44
C ALA A 188 13.03 5.59 20.59
N LYS A 189 12.80 4.91 21.73
CA LYS A 189 13.65 4.94 22.94
C LYS A 189 13.93 6.36 23.45
N PRO A 190 12.88 7.16 23.76
CA PRO A 190 13.05 8.55 24.16
C PRO A 190 13.86 8.71 25.46
N ALA A 191 13.77 7.75 26.38
CA ALA A 191 14.53 7.77 27.64
C ALA A 191 16.06 7.66 27.43
N THR A 192 16.50 6.95 26.40
CA THR A 192 17.93 6.83 26.06
C THR A 192 18.40 7.99 25.21
N ARG A 193 17.54 8.47 24.29
CA ARG A 193 17.89 9.51 23.33
C ARG A 193 17.87 10.92 23.93
N TRP A 194 16.90 11.21 24.80
CA TRP A 194 16.74 12.50 25.47
C TRP A 194 16.58 12.29 26.99
N PRO A 195 17.68 11.92 27.67
CA PRO A 195 17.63 11.53 29.09
C PRO A 195 17.17 12.66 30.02
N ASN A 196 17.36 13.93 29.63
CA ASN A 196 16.99 15.09 30.45
C ASN A 196 15.49 15.42 30.36
N THR A 197 14.81 15.06 29.27
CA THR A 197 13.40 15.38 29.03
C THR A 197 12.48 14.21 29.42
N PHE A 198 12.88 12.98 29.12
CA PHE A 198 12.08 11.77 29.35
C PHE A 198 12.62 10.96 30.53
N THR A 199 12.61 11.56 31.72
CA THR A 199 13.19 11.00 32.96
C THR A 199 12.33 9.94 33.65
N SER A 200 11.02 9.95 33.42
CA SER A 200 10.07 9.02 34.07
C SER A 200 10.34 7.56 33.72
N ARG A 201 10.12 6.66 34.70
CA ARG A 201 10.23 5.19 34.52
C ARG A 201 9.31 4.66 33.40
N PHE A 202 8.21 5.37 33.11
CA PHE A 202 7.29 5.01 32.04
C PHE A 202 7.99 4.85 30.68
N TRP A 203 8.90 5.77 30.34
CA TRP A 203 9.58 5.78 29.03
C TRP A 203 10.65 4.70 28.89
N LYS A 204 11.18 4.20 30.02
CA LYS A 204 12.05 3.02 30.05
C LYS A 204 11.22 1.74 29.93
N HIS A 205 10.02 1.74 30.51
CA HIS A 205 9.11 0.59 30.47
C HIS A 205 8.40 0.42 29.12
N PHE A 206 8.14 1.53 28.41
CA PHE A 206 7.48 1.56 27.11
C PHE A 206 8.32 2.37 26.10
N PRO A 207 9.46 1.82 25.63
CA PRO A 207 10.40 2.53 24.78
C PRO A 207 9.84 2.96 23.41
N TYR A 208 8.77 2.31 22.94
CA TYR A 208 8.14 2.58 21.64
C TYR A 208 6.77 3.24 21.74
N PHE A 209 6.35 3.68 22.95
CA PHE A 209 5.05 4.35 23.12
C PHE A 209 5.00 5.72 22.45
N LEU A 210 6.07 6.50 22.52
CA LEU A 210 6.11 7.86 21.95
C LEU A 210 5.79 7.92 20.44
N PRO A 211 6.45 7.14 19.55
CA PRO A 211 6.11 7.15 18.12
C PRO A 211 4.66 6.71 17.87
N CYS A 212 4.15 5.76 18.64
CA CYS A 212 2.77 5.29 18.54
C CYS A 212 1.77 6.37 18.99
N ALA A 213 2.05 7.06 20.09
CA ALA A 213 1.21 8.12 20.63
C ALA A 213 1.11 9.32 19.67
N VAL A 214 2.23 9.73 19.04
CA VAL A 214 2.23 10.80 18.02
C VAL A 214 1.40 10.41 16.80
N SER A 215 1.56 9.18 16.32
CA SER A 215 0.79 8.65 15.18
C SER A 215 -0.72 8.52 15.50
N ALA A 216 -1.04 8.08 16.72
CA ALA A 216 -2.42 8.01 17.23
C ALA A 216 -3.04 9.41 17.36
N SER A 217 -2.28 10.40 17.84
CA SER A 217 -2.75 11.79 17.98
C SER A 217 -3.11 12.41 16.63
N PHE A 218 -2.31 12.14 15.60
CA PHE A 218 -2.65 12.53 14.22
C PHE A 218 -3.94 11.84 13.74
N SER A 219 -4.12 10.55 14.05
CA SER A 219 -5.35 9.81 13.71
C SER A 219 -6.59 10.38 14.43
N VAL A 220 -6.46 10.79 15.69
CA VAL A 220 -7.55 11.47 16.43
C VAL A 220 -7.87 12.82 15.81
N PHE A 221 -6.86 13.61 15.46
CA PHE A 221 -7.06 14.90 14.80
C PHE A 221 -7.83 14.75 13.49
N THR A 222 -7.41 13.83 12.63
CA THR A 222 -8.09 13.56 11.34
C THR A 222 -9.47 12.94 11.52
N PHE A 223 -9.68 12.11 12.56
CA PHE A 223 -11.01 11.61 12.95
C PHE A 223 -11.97 12.76 13.28
N VAL A 224 -11.56 13.72 14.12
CA VAL A 224 -12.40 14.86 14.53
C VAL A 224 -12.77 15.72 13.32
N ILE A 225 -11.78 16.06 12.49
CA ILE A 225 -12.01 16.87 11.28
C ILE A 225 -12.97 16.15 10.33
N SER A 226 -12.79 14.86 10.11
CA SER A 226 -13.65 14.08 9.22
C SER A 226 -15.05 13.89 9.79
N ALA A 227 -15.17 13.72 11.10
CA ALA A 227 -16.47 13.59 11.77
C ALA A 227 -17.32 14.86 11.59
N ILE A 228 -16.70 16.03 11.65
CA ILE A 228 -17.40 17.32 11.54
C ILE A 228 -17.67 17.69 10.07
N PHE A 229 -16.67 17.58 9.20
CA PHE A 229 -16.72 18.22 7.87
C PHE A 229 -16.93 17.28 6.69
N LEU A 230 -16.67 15.97 6.83
CA LEU A 230 -16.91 15.01 5.76
C LEU A 230 -18.42 14.83 5.59
N LYS A 231 -18.91 14.95 4.36
CA LYS A 231 -20.31 14.70 4.02
C LYS A 231 -20.48 13.28 3.50
N GLU A 232 -21.66 12.72 3.71
CA GLU A 232 -21.98 11.38 3.25
C GLU A 232 -22.07 11.34 1.72
N ALA A 233 -21.55 10.27 1.12
CA ALA A 233 -21.73 9.92 -0.27
C ALA A 233 -22.52 8.60 -0.32
N LEU A 234 -23.71 8.60 -0.90
CA LEU A 234 -24.56 7.42 -1.03
C LEU A 234 -24.86 7.18 -2.51
N GLU A 235 -24.44 6.04 -3.01
CA GLU A 235 -25.01 5.40 -4.21
C GLU A 235 -25.46 3.97 -3.87
N GLU A 236 -26.43 3.45 -4.62
CA GLU A 236 -27.08 2.16 -4.33
C GLU A 236 -26.11 0.95 -4.42
N PRO A 237 -26.27 -0.07 -3.55
CA PRO A 237 -25.41 -1.24 -3.49
C PRO A 237 -25.48 -2.10 -4.76
N THR A 238 -24.33 -2.67 -5.17
CA THR A 238 -24.25 -3.62 -6.30
C THR A 238 -24.02 -5.07 -5.84
N GLN A 239 -24.55 -6.03 -6.61
CA GLN A 239 -24.41 -7.46 -6.33
C GLN A 239 -23.01 -7.98 -6.69
N LEU A 240 -22.22 -8.35 -5.67
CA LEU A 240 -20.82 -8.80 -5.79
C LEU A 240 -20.59 -9.97 -6.80
N ARG A 241 -21.58 -10.86 -6.97
CA ARG A 241 -21.46 -12.02 -7.88
C ARG A 241 -21.38 -11.63 -9.36
N ARG A 242 -21.89 -10.46 -9.73
CA ARG A 242 -21.85 -9.96 -11.12
C ARG A 242 -20.49 -9.33 -11.49
N LEU A 243 -19.56 -9.22 -10.54
CA LEU A 243 -18.26 -8.57 -10.72
C LEU A 243 -17.12 -9.52 -11.08
N LEU A 244 -17.37 -10.84 -11.12
CA LEU A 244 -16.38 -11.85 -11.50
C LEU A 244 -16.19 -11.93 -13.02
N ILE A 245 -15.97 -10.79 -13.65
CA ILE A 245 -15.71 -10.68 -15.08
C ILE A 245 -14.21 -10.67 -15.37
N ARG A 246 -13.82 -11.09 -16.58
CA ARG A 246 -12.42 -11.20 -16.99
C ARG A 246 -11.59 -9.93 -16.75
N PRO A 247 -12.07 -8.70 -17.08
CA PRO A 247 -11.35 -7.46 -16.77
C PRO A 247 -11.01 -7.31 -15.29
N VAL A 248 -12.00 -7.51 -14.41
CA VAL A 248 -11.83 -7.40 -12.96
C VAL A 248 -10.86 -8.46 -12.46
N LEU A 249 -11.03 -9.72 -12.87
CA LEU A 249 -10.17 -10.83 -12.43
C LEU A 249 -8.70 -10.60 -12.81
N LEU A 250 -8.43 -10.12 -14.02
CA LEU A 250 -7.06 -9.82 -14.47
C LEU A 250 -6.44 -8.63 -13.72
N SER A 251 -7.20 -7.55 -13.52
CA SER A 251 -6.74 -6.39 -12.75
C SER A 251 -6.48 -6.76 -11.28
N VAL A 252 -7.37 -7.54 -10.67
CA VAL A 252 -7.25 -7.99 -9.28
C VAL A 252 -6.08 -8.96 -9.09
N ALA A 253 -5.88 -9.90 -10.02
CA ALA A 253 -4.74 -10.83 -9.96
C ALA A 253 -3.40 -10.07 -10.04
N ASN A 254 -3.29 -9.08 -10.92
CA ASN A 254 -2.10 -8.23 -11.03
C ASN A 254 -1.89 -7.33 -9.80
N TYR A 255 -2.97 -6.83 -9.19
CA TYR A 255 -2.88 -6.11 -7.92
C TYR A 255 -2.38 -7.00 -6.79
N GLY A 256 -2.86 -8.24 -6.73
CA GLY A 256 -2.38 -9.27 -5.83
C GLY A 256 -0.89 -9.58 -6.03
N ALA A 257 -0.47 -9.77 -7.27
CA ALA A 257 0.93 -10.03 -7.62
C ALA A 257 1.86 -8.89 -7.18
N LEU A 258 1.49 -7.64 -7.49
CA LEU A 258 2.23 -6.46 -7.02
C LEU A 258 2.27 -6.39 -5.49
N ALA A 259 1.12 -6.60 -4.84
CA ALA A 259 1.01 -6.52 -3.39
C ALA A 259 1.90 -7.55 -2.66
N LEU A 260 2.01 -8.78 -3.20
CA LEU A 260 2.88 -9.82 -2.67
C LEU A 260 4.37 -9.44 -2.77
N LEU A 261 4.81 -9.00 -3.94
CA LEU A 261 6.21 -8.63 -4.16
C LEU A 261 6.61 -7.39 -3.36
N ASP A 262 5.76 -6.37 -3.36
CA ASP A 262 5.98 -5.13 -2.62
C ASP A 262 6.07 -5.38 -1.13
N ILE A 263 5.16 -6.16 -0.55
CA ILE A 263 5.23 -6.43 0.89
C ILE A 263 6.41 -7.32 1.27
N ALA A 264 6.79 -8.28 0.42
CA ALA A 264 7.98 -9.10 0.64
C ALA A 264 9.25 -8.22 0.66
N TYR A 265 9.36 -7.28 -0.29
CA TYR A 265 10.45 -6.30 -0.31
C TYR A 265 10.43 -5.40 0.93
N ARG A 266 9.27 -4.83 1.29
CA ARG A 266 9.10 -3.93 2.44
C ARG A 266 9.34 -4.59 3.79
N ALA A 267 9.10 -5.90 3.91
CA ALA A 267 9.41 -6.66 5.12
C ALA A 267 10.90 -7.02 5.21
N VAL A 268 11.52 -7.39 4.08
CA VAL A 268 12.94 -7.78 4.03
C VAL A 268 13.87 -6.58 4.19
N GLN A 269 13.52 -5.40 3.66
CA GLN A 269 14.43 -4.24 3.67
C GLN A 269 14.83 -3.78 5.10
N PRO A 270 13.89 -3.52 6.05
CA PRO A 270 14.26 -3.13 7.41
C PRO A 270 14.94 -4.26 8.18
N LEU A 271 14.55 -5.52 7.91
CA LEU A 271 15.18 -6.69 8.50
C LEU A 271 16.65 -6.80 8.06
N PHE A 272 16.93 -6.67 6.77
CA PHE A 272 18.29 -6.65 6.23
C PHE A 272 19.11 -5.48 6.80
N LEU A 273 18.53 -4.28 6.86
CA LEU A 273 19.21 -3.11 7.40
C LEU A 273 19.57 -3.28 8.89
N SER A 274 18.69 -3.88 9.68
CA SER A 274 18.94 -4.10 11.12
C SER A 274 19.83 -5.31 11.43
N THR A 275 19.81 -6.35 10.59
CA THR A 275 20.62 -7.57 10.80
C THR A 275 22.12 -7.25 10.76
N PRO A 276 22.96 -7.75 11.68
CA PRO A 276 24.40 -7.51 11.67
C PRO A 276 25.11 -7.89 10.37
N VAL A 277 26.20 -7.19 10.03
CA VAL A 277 26.98 -7.43 8.79
C VAL A 277 27.53 -8.85 8.73
N ALA A 278 27.98 -9.38 9.87
CA ALA A 278 28.45 -10.76 9.99
C ALA A 278 27.37 -11.77 9.59
N LEU A 279 26.11 -11.51 9.97
CA LEU A 279 24.97 -12.36 9.68
C LEU A 279 24.35 -12.14 8.30
N GLY A 280 24.83 -11.18 7.51
CA GLY A 280 24.34 -10.97 6.14
C GLY A 280 23.51 -9.69 5.93
N GLY A 281 23.40 -8.81 6.94
CA GLY A 281 22.72 -7.51 6.82
C GLY A 281 23.68 -6.31 6.82
N LEU A 282 23.22 -5.15 7.31
CA LEU A 282 24.01 -3.92 7.46
C LEU A 282 24.19 -3.42 8.91
N GLY A 283 23.44 -3.94 9.87
CA GLY A 283 23.58 -3.64 11.30
C GLY A 283 23.32 -2.18 11.69
N VAL A 284 22.50 -1.45 10.92
CA VAL A 284 22.24 -0.03 11.15
C VAL A 284 21.13 0.21 12.18
N SER A 285 21.20 1.36 12.84
CA SER A 285 20.24 1.73 13.89
C SER A 285 18.82 2.01 13.34
N PRO A 286 17.75 1.85 14.16
CA PRO A 286 16.38 2.22 13.78
C PRO A 286 16.23 3.66 13.28
N ALA A 287 17.00 4.60 13.85
CA ALA A 287 16.96 5.99 13.43
C ALA A 287 17.48 6.15 12.00
N THR A 288 18.53 5.41 11.64
CA THR A 288 19.08 5.36 10.28
C THR A 288 18.10 4.66 9.32
N ILE A 289 17.49 3.55 9.74
CA ILE A 289 16.45 2.85 8.95
C ILE A 289 15.28 3.80 8.68
N GLY A 290 14.81 4.51 9.71
CA GLY A 290 13.77 5.51 9.58
C GLY A 290 14.14 6.64 8.62
N ALA A 291 15.40 7.08 8.60
CA ALA A 291 15.89 8.07 7.64
C ALA A 291 15.92 7.53 6.20
N VAL A 292 16.34 6.28 5.98
CA VAL A 292 16.34 5.63 4.65
C VAL A 292 14.91 5.49 4.11
N LEU A 293 13.99 4.97 4.92
CA LEU A 293 12.59 4.80 4.55
C LEU A 293 11.88 6.15 4.37
N GLY A 294 12.20 7.14 5.21
CA GLY A 294 11.69 8.50 5.06
C GLY A 294 12.20 9.20 3.81
N ALA A 295 13.49 9.05 3.48
CA ALA A 295 14.07 9.55 2.24
C ALA A 295 13.41 8.91 1.01
N PHE A 296 13.13 7.60 1.04
CA PHE A 296 12.35 6.93 0.02
C PHE A 296 10.97 7.57 -0.15
N GLY A 297 10.21 7.77 0.93
CA GLY A 297 8.89 8.41 0.86
C GLY A 297 8.94 9.78 0.19
N LEU A 298 9.94 10.60 0.53
CA LEU A 298 10.09 11.95 -0.01
C LEU A 298 10.42 11.90 -1.51
N LEU A 299 11.43 11.09 -1.87
CA LEU A 299 11.87 10.91 -3.25
C LEU A 299 10.74 10.35 -4.12
N ASN A 300 10.01 9.36 -3.61
CA ASN A 300 8.85 8.79 -4.28
C ASN A 300 7.76 9.85 -4.47
N GLY A 301 7.38 10.59 -3.43
CA GLY A 301 6.32 11.60 -3.52
C GLY A 301 6.63 12.68 -4.55
N VAL A 302 7.85 13.24 -4.50
CA VAL A 302 8.31 14.25 -5.46
C VAL A 302 8.33 13.68 -6.89
N PHE A 303 8.86 12.46 -7.06
CA PHE A 303 8.95 11.84 -8.36
C PHE A 303 7.57 11.50 -8.95
N GLN A 304 6.67 10.92 -8.16
CA GLN A 304 5.31 10.60 -8.61
C GLN A 304 4.55 11.88 -8.99
N ALA A 305 4.63 12.93 -8.15
CA ALA A 305 3.99 14.21 -8.43
C ALA A 305 4.51 14.88 -9.72
N ALA A 306 5.82 14.80 -9.97
CA ALA A 306 6.44 15.45 -11.12
C ALA A 306 6.34 14.61 -12.41
N PHE A 307 6.50 13.29 -12.36
CA PHE A 307 6.76 12.48 -13.55
C PHE A 307 5.68 11.45 -13.88
N PHE A 308 4.89 10.99 -12.91
CA PHE A 308 3.96 9.87 -13.11
C PHE A 308 3.02 10.07 -14.30
N ALA A 309 2.23 11.16 -14.29
CA ALA A 309 1.27 11.43 -15.36
C ALA A 309 1.94 11.62 -16.74
N ARG A 310 3.13 12.23 -16.78
CA ARG A 310 3.88 12.45 -18.02
C ARG A 310 4.38 11.13 -18.62
N ILE A 311 4.90 10.25 -17.77
CA ILE A 311 5.41 8.94 -18.18
C ILE A 311 4.25 8.04 -18.64
N VAL A 312 3.17 7.95 -17.86
CA VAL A 312 2.00 7.14 -18.21
C VAL A 312 1.38 7.61 -19.53
N ARG A 313 1.23 8.92 -19.75
CA ARG A 313 0.72 9.44 -21.02
C ARG A 313 1.63 9.14 -22.21
N ARG A 314 2.95 9.07 -22.01
CA ARG A 314 3.91 8.83 -23.10
C ARG A 314 4.10 7.34 -23.41
N TRP A 315 4.09 6.48 -22.39
CA TRP A 315 4.43 5.05 -22.52
C TRP A 315 3.22 4.12 -22.43
N GLY A 316 2.08 4.61 -21.92
CA GLY A 316 0.89 3.83 -21.65
C GLY A 316 0.96 3.11 -20.29
N PRO A 317 -0.20 2.85 -19.64
CA PRO A 317 -0.28 2.30 -18.29
C PRO A 317 0.32 0.87 -18.20
N LYS A 318 0.14 0.03 -19.23
CA LYS A 318 0.68 -1.34 -19.22
C LYS A 318 2.20 -1.37 -19.17
N ARG A 319 2.87 -0.58 -20.01
CA ARG A 319 4.34 -0.59 -20.11
C ARG A 319 4.97 -0.07 -18.82
N VAL A 320 4.38 0.96 -18.21
CA VAL A 320 4.83 1.49 -16.92
C VAL A 320 4.62 0.46 -15.82
N PHE A 321 3.47 -0.22 -15.77
CA PHE A 321 3.23 -1.31 -14.82
C PHE A 321 4.24 -2.45 -14.95
N MET A 322 4.46 -2.93 -16.19
CA MET A 322 5.44 -4.00 -16.45
C MET A 322 6.88 -3.59 -16.12
N ALA A 323 7.26 -2.34 -16.38
CA ALA A 323 8.57 -1.82 -16.01
C ALA A 323 8.73 -1.78 -14.47
N GLY A 324 7.70 -1.31 -13.74
CA GLY A 324 7.70 -1.32 -12.28
C GLY A 324 7.81 -2.73 -11.69
N MET A 325 7.05 -3.70 -12.22
CA MET A 325 7.15 -5.11 -11.82
C MET A 325 8.55 -5.70 -12.12
N ALA A 326 9.20 -5.29 -13.21
CA ALA A 326 10.54 -5.76 -13.55
C ALA A 326 11.61 -5.25 -12.57
N MET A 327 11.38 -4.13 -11.86
CA MET A 327 12.33 -3.58 -10.89
C MET A 327 12.52 -4.46 -9.65
N PHE A 328 11.59 -5.38 -9.35
CA PHE A 328 11.77 -6.30 -8.22
C PHE A 328 13.02 -7.20 -8.38
N VAL A 329 13.40 -7.56 -9.61
CA VAL A 329 14.58 -8.39 -9.87
C VAL A 329 15.87 -7.68 -9.42
N PRO A 330 16.22 -6.48 -9.91
CA PRO A 330 17.40 -5.78 -9.42
C PRO A 330 17.27 -5.37 -7.94
N LEU A 331 16.06 -5.03 -7.45
CA LEU A 331 15.86 -4.70 -6.03
C LEU A 331 16.27 -5.84 -5.09
N PHE A 332 15.87 -7.08 -5.39
CA PHE A 332 16.27 -8.24 -4.61
C PHE A 332 17.75 -8.62 -4.83
N ALA A 333 18.28 -8.44 -6.04
CA ALA A 333 19.67 -8.74 -6.36
C ALA A 333 20.67 -7.79 -5.69
N LEU A 334 20.25 -6.56 -5.35
CA LEU A 334 21.11 -5.58 -4.69
C LEU A 334 21.39 -5.91 -3.21
N PHE A 335 20.56 -6.71 -2.54
CA PHE A 335 20.81 -7.05 -1.12
C PHE A 335 22.13 -7.84 -0.92
N PRO A 336 22.41 -8.94 -1.66
CA PRO A 336 23.71 -9.60 -1.59
C PRO A 336 24.89 -8.67 -1.91
N VAL A 337 24.73 -7.79 -2.90
CA VAL A 337 25.76 -6.83 -3.31
C VAL A 337 26.08 -5.86 -2.17
N LEU A 338 25.05 -5.33 -1.50
CA LEU A 338 25.19 -4.45 -0.35
C LEU A 338 25.95 -5.12 0.79
N ASN A 339 25.61 -6.36 1.15
CA ASN A 339 26.31 -7.08 2.21
C ASN A 339 27.76 -7.42 1.81
N ALA A 340 28.00 -7.82 0.56
CA ALA A 340 29.34 -8.10 0.05
C ALA A 340 30.25 -6.86 0.12
N LEU A 341 29.73 -5.68 -0.27
CA LEU A 341 30.47 -4.43 -0.18
C LEU A 341 30.76 -4.04 1.28
N ALA A 342 29.77 -4.18 2.18
CA ALA A 342 29.98 -3.91 3.61
C ALA A 342 31.02 -4.85 4.23
N ARG A 343 31.04 -6.13 3.84
CA ARG A 343 32.06 -7.10 4.27
C ARG A 343 33.44 -6.75 3.72
N ALA A 344 33.54 -6.36 2.45
CA ALA A 344 34.79 -5.93 1.83
C ALA A 344 35.37 -4.67 2.49
N ALA A 345 34.52 -3.78 2.99
CA ALA A 345 34.91 -2.58 3.74
C ALA A 345 35.22 -2.85 5.24
N GLY A 346 35.41 -4.11 5.64
CA GLY A 346 35.75 -4.48 7.02
C GLY A 346 34.58 -4.43 8.01
N GLY A 347 33.34 -4.51 7.52
CA GLY A 347 32.13 -4.44 8.35
C GLY A 347 31.60 -3.04 8.58
N VAL A 348 32.18 -2.03 7.92
CA VAL A 348 31.74 -0.63 8.01
C VAL A 348 30.85 -0.28 6.82
N VAL A 349 29.77 0.47 7.09
CA VAL A 349 28.90 1.01 6.05
C VAL A 349 29.52 2.31 5.50
N ASP A 350 30.35 2.15 4.47
CA ASP A 350 31.10 3.23 3.82
C ASP A 350 30.26 4.02 2.79
N ARG A 351 30.88 5.00 2.12
CA ARG A 351 30.21 5.81 1.07
C ARG A 351 29.73 4.96 -0.11
N THR A 352 30.42 3.87 -0.43
CA THR A 352 30.08 2.97 -1.53
C THR A 352 28.78 2.23 -1.23
N VAL A 353 28.64 1.65 -0.02
CA VAL A 353 27.41 1.00 0.41
C VAL A 353 26.24 2.00 0.40
N TRP A 354 26.43 3.23 0.89
CA TRP A 354 25.39 4.26 0.85
C TRP A 354 24.97 4.66 -0.57
N THR A 355 25.92 4.68 -1.53
CA THR A 355 25.61 4.93 -2.94
C THR A 355 24.72 3.82 -3.51
N VAL A 356 25.00 2.56 -3.18
CA VAL A 356 24.17 1.43 -3.61
C VAL A 356 22.81 1.42 -2.92
N VAL A 357 22.72 1.79 -1.63
CA VAL A 357 21.43 2.00 -0.95
C VAL A 357 20.62 3.08 -1.67
N PHE A 358 21.24 4.19 -2.06
CA PHE A 358 20.57 5.25 -2.81
C PHE A 358 20.07 4.76 -4.19
N VAL A 359 20.87 3.97 -4.91
CA VAL A 359 20.44 3.32 -6.16
C VAL A 359 19.25 2.39 -5.91
N GLN A 360 19.28 1.59 -4.84
CA GLN A 360 18.15 0.74 -4.45
C GLN A 360 16.88 1.57 -4.21
N LEU A 361 17.00 2.72 -3.54
CA LEU A 361 15.86 3.63 -3.33
C LEU A 361 15.32 4.20 -4.65
N MET A 362 16.18 4.60 -5.59
CA MET A 362 15.74 5.09 -6.90
C MET A 362 14.98 4.01 -7.68
N LEU A 363 15.43 2.76 -7.63
CA LEU A 363 14.72 1.64 -8.24
C LEU A 363 13.36 1.38 -7.56
N SER A 364 13.28 1.52 -6.23
CA SER A 364 12.01 1.43 -5.50
C SER A 364 11.01 2.52 -5.94
N VAL A 365 11.48 3.73 -6.28
CA VAL A 365 10.60 4.80 -6.80
C VAL A 365 9.99 4.42 -8.15
N VAL A 366 10.77 3.81 -9.04
CA VAL A 366 10.27 3.32 -10.33
C VAL A 366 9.29 2.15 -10.13
N MET A 367 9.60 1.24 -9.20
CA MET A 367 8.71 0.14 -8.81
C MET A 367 7.35 0.66 -8.32
N ASP A 368 7.32 1.70 -7.49
CA ASP A 368 6.08 2.25 -6.90
C ASP A 368 5.12 2.84 -7.96
N MET A 369 5.61 3.19 -9.16
CA MET A 369 4.73 3.61 -10.27
C MET A 369 3.73 2.52 -10.67
N ALA A 370 4.03 1.24 -10.40
CA ALA A 370 3.13 0.13 -10.65
C ALA A 370 1.81 0.27 -9.87
N TYR A 371 1.83 0.87 -8.67
CA TYR A 371 0.62 1.09 -7.86
C TYR A 371 -0.34 2.08 -8.52
N GLY A 372 0.17 3.17 -9.10
CA GLY A 372 -0.67 4.11 -9.83
C GLY A 372 -1.34 3.45 -11.04
N CYS A 373 -0.59 2.65 -11.80
CA CYS A 373 -1.10 1.96 -12.98
C CYS A 373 -2.13 0.87 -12.63
N ILE A 374 -1.88 0.07 -11.59
CA ILE A 374 -2.80 -1.02 -11.24
C ILE A 374 -4.11 -0.49 -10.66
N ILE A 375 -4.08 0.64 -9.92
CA ILE A 375 -5.30 1.32 -9.47
C ILE A 375 -6.12 1.76 -10.68
N MET A 376 -5.49 2.31 -11.74
CA MET A 376 -6.20 2.65 -12.98
C MET A 376 -6.85 1.43 -13.64
N PHE A 377 -6.15 0.28 -13.69
CA PHE A 377 -6.71 -0.97 -14.24
C PHE A 377 -7.85 -1.54 -13.39
N VAL A 378 -7.76 -1.48 -12.07
CA VAL A 378 -8.84 -1.93 -11.16
C VAL A 378 -10.06 -1.02 -11.32
N THR A 379 -9.88 0.30 -11.28
CA THR A 379 -10.97 1.27 -11.42
C THR A 379 -11.64 1.16 -12.80
N SER A 380 -10.88 1.10 -13.89
CA SER A 380 -11.45 0.98 -15.24
C SER A 380 -12.06 -0.39 -15.52
N SER A 381 -11.69 -1.44 -14.78
CA SER A 381 -12.28 -2.79 -14.96
C SER A 381 -13.69 -2.92 -14.40
N ALA A 382 -14.14 -1.97 -13.58
CA ALA A 382 -15.48 -1.99 -13.01
C ALA A 382 -16.53 -1.81 -14.13
N PRO A 383 -17.56 -2.67 -14.23
CA PRO A 383 -18.55 -2.61 -15.30
C PRO A 383 -19.35 -1.29 -15.35
N ASN A 384 -19.51 -0.64 -14.20
CA ASN A 384 -20.21 0.63 -14.05
C ASN A 384 -19.72 1.33 -12.78
N LYS A 385 -19.98 2.63 -12.66
CA LYS A 385 -19.57 3.42 -11.48
C LYS A 385 -20.08 2.85 -10.16
N ARG A 386 -21.30 2.30 -10.15
CA ARG A 386 -21.93 1.68 -8.97
C ARG A 386 -21.20 0.42 -8.50
N SER A 387 -20.43 -0.21 -9.39
CA SER A 387 -19.65 -1.42 -9.11
C SER A 387 -18.23 -1.12 -8.64
N LEU A 388 -17.82 0.16 -8.58
CA LEU A 388 -16.48 0.56 -8.13
C LEU A 388 -16.22 0.11 -6.69
N GLY A 389 -17.22 0.23 -5.81
CA GLY A 389 -17.08 -0.21 -4.41
C GLY A 389 -16.81 -1.70 -4.29
N GLY A 390 -17.64 -2.54 -4.92
CA GLY A 390 -17.45 -3.98 -4.93
C GLY A 390 -16.15 -4.41 -5.61
N THR A 391 -15.77 -3.76 -6.72
CA THR A 391 -14.52 -4.05 -7.46
C THR A 391 -13.29 -3.74 -6.61
N ASN A 392 -13.25 -2.56 -5.97
CA ASN A 392 -12.19 -2.19 -5.05
C ASN A 392 -12.15 -3.09 -3.81
N GLY A 393 -13.32 -3.52 -3.30
CA GLY A 393 -13.42 -4.46 -2.19
C GLY A 393 -12.80 -5.83 -2.53
N ILE A 394 -13.13 -6.41 -3.69
CA ILE A 394 -12.52 -7.68 -4.16
C ILE A 394 -11.01 -7.50 -4.38
N ALA A 395 -10.61 -6.40 -5.01
CA ALA A 395 -9.21 -6.08 -5.24
C ALA A 395 -8.43 -6.00 -3.93
N GLN A 396 -8.98 -5.31 -2.93
CA GLN A 396 -8.36 -5.18 -1.62
C GLN A 396 -8.34 -6.50 -0.85
N LEU A 397 -9.38 -7.34 -0.94
CA LEU A 397 -9.37 -8.69 -0.36
C LEU A 397 -8.20 -9.52 -0.90
N VAL A 398 -8.07 -9.63 -2.23
CA VAL A 398 -7.01 -10.44 -2.84
C VAL A 398 -5.64 -9.90 -2.48
N ALA A 399 -5.48 -8.57 -2.50
CA ALA A 399 -4.24 -7.94 -2.07
C ALA A 399 -3.94 -8.20 -0.59
N ALA A 400 -4.93 -8.11 0.31
CA ALA A 400 -4.75 -8.39 1.74
C ALA A 400 -4.40 -9.86 2.00
N LEU A 401 -5.04 -10.81 1.31
CA LEU A 401 -4.70 -12.23 1.41
C LEU A 401 -3.25 -12.51 1.00
N LEU A 402 -2.81 -11.93 -0.10
CA LEU A 402 -1.43 -12.09 -0.56
C LEU A 402 -0.43 -11.32 0.33
N ARG A 403 -0.82 -10.17 0.87
CA ARG A 403 -0.03 -9.46 1.88
C ARG A 403 0.06 -10.21 3.21
N ALA A 404 -0.91 -11.04 3.55
CA ALA A 404 -0.85 -11.88 4.74
C ALA A 404 0.21 -12.99 4.61
N VAL A 405 0.50 -13.46 3.40
CA VAL A 405 1.51 -14.51 3.18
C VAL A 405 2.90 -13.92 3.00
N GLY A 406 3.01 -12.73 2.41
CA GLY A 406 4.26 -12.11 1.99
C GLY A 406 5.32 -11.93 3.11
N PRO A 407 5.05 -11.17 4.19
CA PRO A 407 6.03 -10.88 5.22
C PRO A 407 6.54 -12.14 5.91
N ALA A 408 5.64 -12.98 6.45
CA ALA A 408 6.05 -14.20 7.13
C ALA A 408 6.84 -15.13 6.22
N SER A 409 6.44 -15.32 4.96
CA SER A 409 7.20 -16.16 4.03
C SER A 409 8.57 -15.56 3.68
N ALA A 410 8.64 -14.28 3.35
CA ALA A 410 9.88 -13.62 2.92
C ALA A 410 10.90 -13.45 4.06
N THR A 411 10.47 -13.03 5.25
CA THR A 411 11.37 -12.88 6.40
C THR A 411 11.81 -14.23 6.96
N SER A 412 10.95 -15.25 6.91
CA SER A 412 11.35 -16.63 7.26
C SER A 412 12.31 -17.21 6.23
N LEU A 413 12.11 -16.95 4.94
CA LEU A 413 13.06 -17.33 3.90
C LEU A 413 14.42 -16.67 4.15
N PHE A 414 14.43 -15.38 4.51
CA PHE A 414 15.65 -14.67 4.88
C PHE A 414 16.34 -15.33 6.07
N ALA A 415 15.61 -15.58 7.17
CA ALA A 415 16.15 -16.23 8.37
C ALA A 415 16.70 -17.65 8.09
N LEU A 416 15.91 -18.49 7.41
CA LEU A 416 16.29 -19.86 7.03
C LEU A 416 17.52 -19.86 6.11
N SER A 417 17.61 -18.85 5.25
CA SER A 417 18.74 -18.70 4.34
C SER A 417 20.05 -18.48 5.07
N LEU A 418 20.02 -17.67 6.12
CA LEU A 418 21.15 -17.44 6.99
C LEU A 418 21.46 -18.64 7.89
N GLU A 419 20.43 -19.33 8.38
CA GLU A 419 20.60 -20.50 9.26
C GLU A 419 21.26 -21.68 8.53
N ARG A 420 20.75 -22.02 7.35
CA ARG A 420 21.27 -23.14 6.55
C ARG A 420 22.48 -22.78 5.71
N ASN A 421 22.85 -21.50 5.65
CA ASN A 421 23.94 -20.94 4.85
C ASN A 421 23.91 -21.40 3.37
N TRP A 422 22.73 -21.67 2.82
CA TRP A 422 22.59 -22.08 1.41
C TRP A 422 22.89 -20.89 0.48
N LEU A 423 23.65 -21.12 -0.60
CA LEU A 423 24.14 -20.06 -1.49
C LEU A 423 24.85 -18.91 -0.73
N GLY A 424 25.59 -19.25 0.34
CA GLY A 424 26.32 -18.26 1.16
C GLY A 424 25.41 -17.33 1.97
N GLY A 425 24.19 -17.77 2.29
CA GLY A 425 23.20 -16.96 3.01
C GLY A 425 22.24 -16.18 2.09
N ASN A 426 22.43 -16.24 0.76
CA ASN A 426 21.68 -15.44 -0.21
C ASN A 426 20.53 -16.17 -0.92
N GLY A 427 20.24 -17.42 -0.56
CA GLY A 427 19.21 -18.22 -1.24
C GLY A 427 17.80 -17.62 -1.17
N CYS A 428 17.48 -16.86 -0.13
CA CYS A 428 16.22 -16.09 -0.05
C CYS A 428 16.01 -15.19 -1.29
N TYR A 429 17.03 -14.45 -1.68
CA TYR A 429 16.93 -13.49 -2.78
C TYR A 429 16.75 -14.17 -4.13
N VAL A 430 17.40 -15.33 -4.34
CA VAL A 430 17.23 -16.12 -5.57
C VAL A 430 15.79 -16.58 -5.73
N ILE A 431 15.17 -17.06 -4.64
CA ILE A 431 13.76 -17.47 -4.66
C ILE A 431 12.86 -16.26 -4.92
N LEU A 432 13.07 -15.13 -4.23
CA LEU A 432 12.27 -13.92 -4.43
C LEU A 432 12.40 -13.36 -5.85
N ILE A 433 13.58 -13.45 -6.47
CA ILE A 433 13.79 -13.11 -7.89
C ILE A 433 13.00 -14.07 -8.79
N GLY A 434 13.05 -15.38 -8.52
CA GLY A 434 12.25 -16.37 -9.27
C GLY A 434 10.75 -16.08 -9.19
N VAL A 435 10.25 -15.79 -7.98
CA VAL A 435 8.85 -15.39 -7.76
C VAL A 435 8.53 -14.09 -8.50
N ALA A 436 9.42 -13.09 -8.48
CA ALA A 436 9.24 -11.85 -9.23
C ALA A 436 9.12 -12.08 -10.74
N CYS A 437 9.98 -12.94 -11.31
CA CYS A 437 9.92 -13.30 -12.73
C CYS A 437 8.61 -14.00 -13.09
N VAL A 438 8.13 -14.93 -12.26
CA VAL A 438 6.84 -15.62 -12.48
C VAL A 438 5.69 -14.62 -12.40
N LEU A 439 5.63 -13.80 -11.35
CA LEU A 439 4.54 -12.84 -11.15
C LEU A 439 4.54 -11.71 -12.18
N TRP A 440 5.70 -11.37 -12.75
CA TRP A 440 5.78 -10.46 -13.89
C TRP A 440 5.00 -10.97 -15.11
N THR A 441 4.95 -12.29 -15.33
CA THR A 441 4.20 -12.89 -16.45
C THR A 441 2.68 -12.73 -16.32
N VAL A 442 2.17 -12.55 -15.09
CA VAL A 442 0.73 -12.29 -14.82
C VAL A 442 0.27 -10.97 -15.44
N ALA A 443 1.19 -10.05 -15.73
CA ALA A 443 0.93 -8.77 -16.38
C ALA A 443 0.80 -8.87 -17.91
N LEU A 444 1.25 -9.95 -18.54
CA LEU A 444 1.24 -10.10 -19.99
C LEU A 444 -0.16 -10.01 -20.61
N PRO A 445 -1.22 -10.59 -20.01
CA PRO A 445 -2.57 -10.52 -20.54
C PRO A 445 -3.28 -9.16 -20.37
N LEU A 446 -2.69 -8.20 -19.64
CA LEU A 446 -3.31 -6.88 -19.47
C LEU A 446 -3.41 -6.14 -20.82
N PRO A 447 -4.47 -5.34 -21.04
CA PRO A 447 -4.58 -4.50 -22.23
C PRO A 447 -3.53 -3.37 -22.21
N TYR A 448 -3.13 -2.89 -23.39
CA TYR A 448 -2.11 -1.81 -23.51
C TYR A 448 -2.62 -0.47 -22.95
N GLU A 449 -3.89 -0.18 -23.21
CA GLU A 449 -4.64 0.93 -22.61
C GLU A 449 -5.52 0.42 -21.47
N THR A 450 -6.05 1.32 -20.64
CA THR A 450 -7.06 0.95 -19.62
C THR A 450 -8.30 0.35 -20.26
N TRP A 451 -9.07 -0.42 -19.47
CA TRP A 451 -10.32 -1.01 -19.95
C TRP A 451 -11.28 0.10 -20.44
N PRO A 452 -11.95 -0.08 -21.59
CA PRO A 452 -12.91 0.89 -22.09
C PRO A 452 -14.09 0.99 -21.12
N TYR A 453 -14.44 2.22 -20.73
CA TYR A 453 -15.68 2.46 -19.99
C TYR A 453 -16.85 2.27 -20.95
N GLU A 454 -17.69 1.26 -20.71
CA GLU A 454 -19.03 1.23 -21.28
C GLU A 454 -19.91 2.13 -20.40
N ASP A 455 -20.35 3.27 -20.96
CA ASP A 455 -21.28 4.22 -20.32
C ASP A 455 -22.67 3.61 -20.10
#